data_AF-A0A1I1CDT3-F1
#
_entry.id   AF-A0A1I1CDT3-F1
#
_cell.length_a   1.000
_cell.length_b   1.000
_cell.length_c   1.000
_cell.angle_alpha   90.00
_cell.angle_beta   90.00
_cell.angle_gamma   90.00
#
_symmetry.space_group_name_H-M   'P 1'
#
loop_
_entity.id
_entity.type
_entity.pdbx_description
1 polymer ?
#
loop_
_entity_poly.entity_id
_entity_poly.type
_entity_poly.pdbx_seq_one_letter_code
_entity_poly.pdbx_strand_id
1 'polypeptide(L)'
;MSRIFSNGPAKDFVFNPFSKLISASLSVQLAAPYFTEAQGILEAAAEGKQVRLLVGLNSATSPDALKAVFGVPGLAVRYLTRRFHAKIFVFDNAALLGSSNLTDGGFRANREAVICLDREEDADSIEEIRTLFVELWEAGQVLTQQKLTAFVNATNAVRKRIPNADREIEEAVGKAEPPNINVASSTKPKERVFLQTLQREIYEQYRPAFSEVATLLDENGLRRPELESMGLANEANRFLNYVRLTHVIGDEAWQAAPLRGAVERKALVLSLGKEWVLAKNSLVPENFNEWLDTVSRTFGTAESLKAAGKDEITQGLLSLHAFSEQLRFVKGGQKNLPGDFWARNEDRLDHVRSSLNYLLHGPGDFIERFHDILYHPSRRFARFGYFSALELYGTVKPEGCPPMNGRMAKALRYLGFDVKGA
;
A
#
# COMPACT_ATOMS: atom_id res chain seq x y z
N MET A 1 3.77 -32.29 22.38
CA MET A 1 4.99 -31.67 21.81
C MET A 1 5.64 -30.78 22.84
N SER A 2 6.95 -30.53 22.73
CA SER A 2 7.64 -29.52 23.55
C SER A 2 6.96 -28.17 23.34
N ARG A 3 6.68 -27.46 24.44
CA ARG A 3 6.13 -26.09 24.38
C ARG A 3 7.22 -25.04 24.33
N ILE A 4 8.45 -25.39 24.68
CA ILE A 4 9.60 -24.47 24.76
C ILE A 4 10.64 -24.90 23.71
N PHE A 5 11.14 -23.90 22.98
CA PHE A 5 12.15 -24.04 21.94
C PHE A 5 13.33 -23.12 22.26
N SER A 6 14.52 -23.70 22.26
CA SER A 6 15.71 -23.05 22.80
C SER A 6 16.96 -23.12 21.91
N ASN A 7 16.84 -23.70 20.71
CA ASN A 7 17.98 -23.99 19.82
C ASN A 7 19.08 -24.78 20.56
N GLY A 8 18.69 -25.74 21.41
CA GLY A 8 19.59 -26.47 22.26
C GLY A 8 20.15 -27.76 21.67
N PRO A 9 20.96 -28.50 22.46
CA PRO A 9 21.46 -29.82 22.08
C PRO A 9 20.35 -30.83 21.72
N ALA A 10 19.14 -30.61 22.25
CA ALA A 10 17.93 -31.38 21.92
C ALA A 10 17.39 -31.11 20.50
N LYS A 11 18.03 -30.20 19.73
CA LYS A 11 17.61 -29.76 18.39
C LYS A 11 16.19 -29.20 18.35
N ASP A 12 15.76 -28.60 19.47
CA ASP A 12 14.52 -27.86 19.64
C ASP A 12 14.62 -26.45 19.04
N PHE A 13 14.97 -26.39 17.75
CA PHE A 13 15.16 -25.13 17.04
C PHE A 13 13.84 -24.37 16.91
N VAL A 14 13.87 -23.05 17.13
CA VAL A 14 12.73 -22.14 16.95
C VAL A 14 12.24 -22.16 15.50
N PHE A 15 13.14 -22.43 14.55
CA PHE A 15 12.80 -22.65 13.15
C PHE A 15 11.69 -23.70 12.96
N ASN A 16 11.74 -24.80 13.70
CA ASN A 16 10.83 -25.94 13.50
C ASN A 16 9.35 -25.58 13.74
N PRO A 17 8.93 -25.05 14.91
CA PRO A 17 7.56 -24.62 15.11
C PRO A 17 7.21 -23.42 14.22
N PHE A 18 8.14 -22.49 13.97
CA PHE A 18 7.89 -21.35 13.09
C PHE A 18 7.50 -21.80 11.67
N SER A 19 8.29 -22.68 11.05
CA SER A 19 8.02 -23.22 9.72
C SER A 19 6.73 -24.04 9.67
N LYS A 20 6.44 -24.82 10.70
CA LYS A 20 5.18 -25.56 10.77
C LYS A 20 3.97 -24.61 10.81
N LEU A 21 4.02 -23.59 11.66
CA LEU A 21 2.91 -22.67 11.88
C LEU A 21 2.70 -21.71 10.70
N ILE A 22 3.79 -21.22 10.09
CA ILE A 22 3.70 -20.37 8.90
C ILE A 22 3.11 -21.14 7.71
N SER A 23 3.44 -22.43 7.55
CA SER A 23 2.87 -23.29 6.50
C SER A 23 1.38 -23.52 6.71
N ALA A 24 0.93 -23.67 7.96
CA ALA A 24 -0.45 -24.01 8.31
C ALA A 24 -1.43 -22.82 8.39
N SER A 25 -0.95 -21.58 8.25
CA SER A 25 -1.75 -20.37 8.48
C SER A 25 -2.00 -19.57 7.21
N LEU A 26 -3.16 -18.93 7.11
CA LEU A 26 -3.50 -17.97 6.06
C LEU A 26 -3.02 -16.55 6.40
N SER A 27 -2.99 -16.20 7.69
CA SER A 27 -2.46 -14.92 8.18
C SER A 27 -1.25 -15.12 9.08
N VAL A 28 -0.25 -14.27 8.88
CA VAL A 28 1.02 -14.30 9.62
C VAL A 28 1.38 -12.89 10.06
N GLN A 29 1.62 -12.71 11.36
CA GLN A 29 1.91 -11.41 11.98
C GLN A 29 3.22 -11.53 12.75
N LEU A 30 4.25 -10.84 12.29
CA LEU A 30 5.62 -10.99 12.79
C LEU A 30 6.11 -9.64 13.31
N ALA A 31 6.53 -9.59 14.57
CA ALA A 31 7.18 -8.43 15.17
C ALA A 31 8.54 -8.87 15.74
N ALA A 32 9.64 -8.27 15.26
CA ALA A 32 10.96 -8.46 15.85
C ALA A 32 11.86 -7.25 15.56
N PRO A 33 12.71 -6.79 16.50
CA PRO A 33 13.55 -5.63 16.27
C PRO A 33 14.65 -5.87 15.23
N TYR A 34 15.09 -7.11 15.04
CA TYR A 34 16.16 -7.46 14.11
C TYR A 34 15.62 -8.39 13.02
N PHE A 35 15.94 -8.07 11.77
CA PHE A 35 15.48 -8.80 10.61
C PHE A 35 16.59 -9.03 9.61
N THR A 36 16.97 -10.29 9.42
CA THR A 36 17.94 -10.71 8.40
C THR A 36 17.46 -11.90 7.57
N GLU A 37 16.46 -12.65 8.05
CA GLU A 37 15.99 -13.89 7.43
C GLU A 37 14.65 -13.67 6.71
N ALA A 38 14.70 -13.44 5.40
CA ALA A 38 13.51 -13.13 4.60
C ALA A 38 12.84 -14.34 3.94
N GLN A 39 13.56 -15.46 3.78
CA GLN A 39 13.16 -16.54 2.85
C GLN A 39 11.78 -17.12 3.15
N GLY A 40 11.54 -17.58 4.39
CA GLY A 40 10.25 -18.17 4.77
C GLY A 40 9.07 -17.17 4.70
N ILE A 41 9.35 -15.87 4.85
CA ILE A 41 8.34 -14.81 4.74
C ILE A 41 7.95 -14.60 3.26
N LEU A 42 8.93 -14.60 2.37
CA LEU A 42 8.72 -14.50 0.93
C LEU A 42 7.96 -15.70 0.38
N GLU A 43 8.32 -16.91 0.83
CA GLU A 43 7.61 -18.15 0.47
C GLU A 43 6.14 -18.09 0.90
N ALA A 44 5.87 -17.66 2.14
CA ALA A 44 4.49 -17.52 2.62
C ALA A 44 3.67 -16.52 1.78
N ALA A 45 4.26 -15.37 1.43
CA ALA A 45 3.60 -14.38 0.58
C ALA A 45 3.34 -14.93 -0.84
N ALA A 46 4.30 -15.67 -1.41
CA ALA A 46 4.16 -16.31 -2.71
C ALA A 46 3.06 -17.40 -2.73
N GLU A 47 2.82 -18.06 -1.60
CA GLU A 47 1.69 -18.98 -1.39
C GLU A 47 0.33 -18.25 -1.22
N GLY A 48 0.30 -16.91 -1.31
CA GLY A 48 -0.90 -16.09 -1.21
C GLY A 48 -1.34 -15.76 0.23
N LYS A 49 -0.48 -15.98 1.22
CA LYS A 49 -0.76 -15.67 2.63
C LYS A 49 -0.66 -14.18 2.89
N GLN A 50 -1.43 -13.71 3.88
CA GLN A 50 -1.42 -12.32 4.32
C GLN A 50 -0.39 -12.14 5.43
N VAL A 51 0.69 -11.43 5.13
CA VAL A 51 1.82 -11.24 6.04
C VAL A 51 1.92 -9.79 6.50
N ARG A 52 2.00 -9.58 7.81
CA ARG A 52 2.31 -8.29 8.44
C ARG A 52 3.66 -8.40 9.14
N LEU A 53 4.65 -7.65 8.67
CA LEU A 53 6.01 -7.66 9.18
C LEU A 53 6.35 -6.33 9.85
N LEU A 54 6.52 -6.33 11.17
CA LEU A 54 6.96 -5.20 11.97
C LEU A 54 8.42 -5.38 12.40
N VAL A 55 9.30 -4.52 11.90
CA VAL A 55 10.74 -4.62 12.14
C VAL A 55 11.35 -3.36 12.74
N GLY A 56 12.49 -3.50 13.39
CA GLY A 56 13.30 -2.33 13.77
C GLY A 56 14.14 -1.85 12.58
N LEU A 57 14.17 -0.53 12.33
CA LEU A 57 15.21 0.07 11.48
C LEU A 57 16.38 0.50 12.37
N ASN A 58 17.36 -0.40 12.47
CA ASN A 58 18.58 -0.27 13.28
C ASN A 58 19.73 -1.01 12.58
N SER A 59 20.93 -0.98 13.17
CA SER A 59 22.14 -1.56 12.59
C SER A 59 22.12 -3.09 12.47
N ALA A 60 21.22 -3.77 13.19
CA ALA A 60 21.10 -5.23 13.18
C ALA A 60 20.06 -5.74 12.16
N THR A 61 19.30 -4.85 11.51
CA THR A 61 18.41 -5.20 10.40
C THR A 61 19.16 -5.14 9.08
N SER A 62 19.03 -6.20 8.26
CA SER A 62 19.68 -6.30 6.96
C SER A 62 18.97 -5.43 5.92
N PRO A 63 19.68 -4.48 5.27
CA PRO A 63 19.13 -3.72 4.14
C PRO A 63 18.67 -4.62 2.99
N ASP A 64 19.36 -5.74 2.74
CA ASP A 64 19.05 -6.61 1.62
C ASP A 64 17.83 -7.49 1.92
N ALA A 65 17.68 -7.98 3.16
CA ALA A 65 16.46 -8.67 3.58
C ALA A 65 15.24 -7.74 3.49
N LEU A 66 15.39 -6.48 3.95
CA LEU A 66 14.31 -5.50 3.90
C LEU A 66 13.92 -5.11 2.48
N LYS A 67 14.89 -4.98 1.55
CA LYS A 67 14.61 -4.80 0.12
C LYS A 67 13.85 -5.98 -0.47
N ALA A 68 14.20 -7.21 -0.09
CA ALA A 68 13.60 -8.41 -0.65
C ALA A 68 12.09 -8.49 -0.37
N VAL A 69 11.67 -8.09 0.84
CA VAL A 69 10.26 -8.10 1.25
C VAL A 69 9.49 -6.84 0.86
N PHE A 70 10.16 -5.77 0.45
CA PHE A 70 9.52 -4.50 0.14
C PHE A 70 8.71 -4.59 -1.17
N GLY A 71 7.43 -4.25 -1.10
CA GLY A 71 6.54 -4.22 -2.26
C GLY A 71 6.07 -5.60 -2.73
N VAL A 72 6.34 -6.66 -1.97
CA VAL A 72 5.85 -8.01 -2.26
C VAL A 72 4.33 -8.06 -2.05
N PRO A 73 3.54 -8.51 -3.03
CA PRO A 73 2.10 -8.68 -2.88
C PRO A 73 1.73 -9.55 -1.68
N GLY A 74 0.72 -9.17 -0.90
CA GLY A 74 0.32 -9.89 0.31
C GLY A 74 1.22 -9.67 1.53
N LEU A 75 2.28 -8.86 1.42
CA LEU A 75 3.23 -8.58 2.49
C LEU A 75 3.26 -7.08 2.82
N ALA A 76 2.72 -6.71 3.98
CA ALA A 76 2.80 -5.36 4.51
C ALA A 76 4.00 -5.23 5.47
N VAL A 77 4.85 -4.21 5.26
CA VAL A 77 6.00 -3.94 6.14
C VAL A 77 5.78 -2.63 6.87
N ARG A 78 5.83 -2.69 8.20
CA ARG A 78 5.92 -1.51 9.07
C ARG A 78 7.21 -1.54 9.86
N TYR A 79 7.60 -0.37 10.37
CA TYR A 79 8.80 -0.25 11.17
C TYR A 79 8.64 0.61 12.41
N LEU A 80 9.49 0.29 13.39
CA LEU A 80 9.82 1.10 14.55
C LEU A 80 11.33 1.38 14.56
N THR A 81 11.77 2.35 15.35
CA THR A 81 13.17 2.66 15.59
C THR A 81 13.53 2.27 17.02
N ARG A 82 13.95 3.21 17.86
CA ARG A 82 14.39 2.94 19.23
C ARG A 82 13.29 2.31 20.09
N ARG A 83 13.73 1.62 21.15
CA ARG A 83 12.88 1.04 22.21
C ARG A 83 11.93 -0.06 21.75
N PHE A 84 11.99 -0.49 20.50
CA PHE A 84 11.32 -1.70 20.05
C PHE A 84 12.17 -2.93 20.36
N HIS A 85 11.64 -3.83 21.19
CA HIS A 85 12.35 -5.07 21.55
C HIS A 85 11.44 -6.30 21.70
N ALA A 86 10.14 -6.15 21.44
CA ALA A 86 9.21 -7.27 21.45
C ALA A 86 9.55 -8.25 20.32
N LYS A 87 9.47 -9.55 20.60
CA LYS A 87 9.52 -10.60 19.57
C LYS A 87 8.27 -11.48 19.68
N ILE A 88 7.39 -11.31 18.70
CA ILE A 88 6.04 -11.86 18.71
C ILE A 88 5.75 -12.38 17.32
N PHE A 89 5.42 -13.66 17.20
CA PHE A 89 4.94 -14.26 15.95
C PHE A 89 3.53 -14.80 16.18
N VAL A 90 2.52 -14.23 15.54
CA VAL A 90 1.12 -14.63 15.64
C VAL A 90 0.67 -15.24 14.33
N PHE A 91 -0.06 -16.34 14.45
CA PHE A 91 -0.62 -17.15 13.37
C PHE A 91 -2.15 -17.17 13.49
N ASP A 92 -2.84 -18.00 12.71
CA ASP A 92 -4.31 -18.08 12.77
C ASP A 92 -4.77 -18.50 14.18
N ASN A 93 -4.33 -19.68 14.64
CA ASN A 93 -4.72 -20.28 15.93
C ASN A 93 -3.51 -20.59 16.83
N ALA A 94 -2.41 -19.86 16.67
CA ALA A 94 -1.18 -20.10 17.43
C ALA A 94 -0.33 -18.84 17.58
N ALA A 95 0.60 -18.88 18.53
CA ALA A 95 1.61 -17.84 18.71
C ALA A 95 2.95 -18.40 19.18
N LEU A 96 4.03 -17.74 18.76
CA LEU A 96 5.36 -17.89 19.34
C LEU A 96 5.75 -16.58 20.02
N LEU A 97 6.13 -16.67 21.30
CA LEU A 97 6.54 -15.54 22.11
C LEU A 97 7.87 -15.85 22.79
N GLY A 98 8.84 -14.92 22.75
CA GLY A 98 10.10 -15.14 23.43
C GLY A 98 11.24 -14.22 23.01
N SER A 99 12.45 -14.76 23.02
CA SER A 99 13.68 -14.00 22.76
C SER A 99 14.14 -13.98 21.29
N SER A 100 13.56 -14.85 20.44
CA SER A 100 14.03 -15.07 19.07
C SER A 100 13.71 -13.91 18.13
N ASN A 101 14.71 -13.36 17.45
CA ASN A 101 14.54 -12.42 16.35
C ASN A 101 14.39 -13.13 15.00
N LEU A 102 13.92 -12.43 13.97
CA LEU A 102 13.81 -12.93 12.59
C LEU A 102 15.17 -12.94 11.88
N THR A 103 16.07 -13.76 12.41
CA THR A 103 17.47 -13.89 11.97
C THR A 103 17.86 -15.36 11.98
N ASP A 104 18.84 -15.77 11.16
CA ASP A 104 19.32 -17.15 11.20
C ASP A 104 19.81 -17.56 12.61
N GLY A 105 20.49 -16.64 13.29
CA GLY A 105 20.88 -16.80 14.69
C GLY A 105 19.67 -17.07 15.59
N GLY A 106 18.63 -16.23 15.52
CA GLY A 106 17.41 -16.41 16.32
C GLY A 106 16.67 -17.72 16.03
N PHE A 107 16.73 -18.22 14.80
CA PHE A 107 16.03 -19.45 14.43
C PHE A 107 16.79 -20.74 14.70
N ARG A 108 18.13 -20.71 14.66
CA ARG A 108 18.95 -21.94 14.64
C ARG A 108 20.18 -21.95 15.51
N ALA A 109 20.73 -20.80 15.91
CA ALA A 109 22.06 -20.76 16.55
C ALA A 109 22.06 -20.21 17.98
N ASN A 110 21.40 -19.08 18.21
CA ASN A 110 21.39 -18.39 19.49
C ASN A 110 20.65 -19.23 20.53
N ARG A 111 21.08 -19.16 21.79
CA ARG A 111 20.33 -19.77 22.89
C ARG A 111 19.07 -18.96 23.13
N GLU A 112 17.93 -19.49 22.69
CA GLU A 112 16.64 -18.83 22.79
C GLU A 112 15.79 -19.41 23.93
N ALA A 113 14.73 -18.70 24.29
CA ALA A 113 13.63 -19.19 25.10
C ALA A 113 12.32 -18.71 24.44
N VAL A 114 11.74 -19.57 23.62
CA VAL A 114 10.47 -19.30 22.91
C VAL A 114 9.42 -20.29 23.36
N ILE A 115 8.27 -19.78 23.80
CA ILE A 115 7.09 -20.59 24.05
C ILE A 115 6.21 -20.68 22.80
N CYS A 116 5.73 -21.88 22.50
CA CYS A 116 4.71 -22.14 21.50
C CYS A 116 3.36 -22.34 22.20
N LEU A 117 2.39 -21.54 21.76
CA LEU A 117 1.00 -21.56 22.17
C LEU A 117 0.20 -22.02 20.95
N ASP A 118 -0.28 -23.26 20.97
CA ASP A 118 -0.92 -23.92 19.83
C ASP A 118 -2.04 -24.90 20.26
N ARG A 119 -2.54 -24.76 21.48
CA ARG A 119 -3.55 -25.64 22.08
C ARG A 119 -4.85 -24.90 22.33
N GLU A 120 -5.95 -25.64 22.48
CA GLU A 120 -7.26 -25.06 22.78
C GLU A 120 -7.25 -24.25 24.08
N GLU A 121 -6.53 -24.70 25.11
CA GLU A 121 -6.41 -23.96 26.37
C GLU A 121 -5.63 -22.65 26.26
N ASP A 122 -4.91 -22.42 25.15
CA ASP A 122 -4.08 -21.24 24.94
C ASP A 122 -4.84 -20.09 24.25
N ALA A 123 -6.11 -20.31 23.87
CA ALA A 123 -6.89 -19.39 23.05
C ALA A 123 -6.91 -17.94 23.59
N ASP A 124 -7.17 -17.77 24.89
CA ASP A 124 -7.20 -16.45 25.53
C ASP A 124 -5.81 -15.77 25.49
N SER A 125 -4.75 -16.53 25.75
CA SER A 125 -3.37 -16.01 25.68
C SER A 125 -2.96 -15.63 24.25
N ILE A 126 -3.42 -16.38 23.24
CA ILE A 126 -3.16 -16.06 21.84
C ILE A 126 -3.83 -14.73 21.48
N GLU A 127 -5.05 -14.47 21.95
CA GLU A 127 -5.75 -13.20 21.69
C GLU A 127 -5.14 -12.01 22.43
N GLU A 128 -4.61 -12.21 23.65
CA GLU A 128 -3.82 -11.18 24.34
C GLU A 128 -2.55 -10.82 23.55
N ILE A 129 -1.82 -11.83 23.06
CA ILE A 129 -0.62 -11.62 22.24
C ILE A 129 -0.97 -10.95 20.91
N ARG A 130 -2.09 -11.32 20.28
CA ARG A 130 -2.60 -10.67 19.07
C ARG A 130 -2.92 -9.21 19.32
N THR A 131 -3.55 -8.90 20.45
CA THR A 131 -3.84 -7.51 20.86
C THR A 131 -2.56 -6.71 21.01
N LEU A 132 -1.54 -7.25 21.69
CA LEU A 132 -0.23 -6.62 21.80
C LEU A 132 0.44 -6.39 20.44
N PHE A 133 0.35 -7.37 19.52
CA PHE A 133 0.83 -7.19 18.15
C PHE A 133 0.13 -6.03 17.46
N VAL A 134 -1.20 -5.94 17.56
CA VAL A 134 -1.99 -4.86 16.95
C VAL A 134 -1.56 -3.50 17.49
N GLU A 135 -1.36 -3.36 18.80
CA GLU A 135 -0.87 -2.11 19.40
C GLU A 135 0.49 -1.67 18.82
N LEU A 136 1.44 -2.61 18.71
CA LEU A 136 2.76 -2.35 18.13
C LEU A 136 2.67 -2.06 16.63
N TRP A 137 1.85 -2.79 15.91
CA TRP A 137 1.58 -2.60 14.48
C TRP A 137 1.04 -1.21 14.22
N GLU A 138 0.09 -0.75 15.03
CA GLU A 138 -0.52 0.58 14.93
C GLU A 138 0.47 1.70 15.28
N ALA A 139 1.40 1.45 16.20
CA ALA A 139 2.48 2.37 16.50
C ALA A 139 3.49 2.49 15.33
N GLY A 140 3.70 1.40 14.58
CA GLY A 140 4.63 1.30 13.46
C GLY A 140 4.28 2.22 12.28
N GLN A 141 5.33 2.71 11.61
CA GLN A 141 5.19 3.47 10.37
C GLN A 141 5.24 2.57 9.14
N VAL A 142 4.47 2.89 8.11
CA VAL A 142 4.52 2.18 6.82
C VAL A 142 5.91 2.34 6.21
N LEU A 143 6.54 1.24 5.81
CA LEU A 143 7.79 1.31 5.07
C LEU A 143 7.49 1.80 3.65
N THR A 144 8.03 2.96 3.28
CA THR A 144 7.91 3.52 1.93
C THR A 144 9.22 3.37 1.17
N GLN A 145 9.19 3.50 -0.15
CA GLN A 145 10.40 3.42 -0.98
C GLN A 145 11.45 4.44 -0.54
N GLN A 146 11.03 5.66 -0.17
CA GLN A 146 11.92 6.70 0.33
C GLN A 146 12.57 6.28 1.66
N LYS A 147 11.80 5.72 2.59
CA LYS A 147 12.33 5.27 3.89
C LYS A 147 13.27 4.08 3.73
N LEU A 148 12.97 3.16 2.82
CA LEU A 148 13.87 2.07 2.47
C LEU A 148 15.18 2.61 1.89
N THR A 149 15.13 3.52 0.92
CA THR A 149 16.34 4.14 0.34
C THR A 149 17.15 4.88 1.39
N ALA A 150 16.50 5.65 2.27
CA ALA A 150 17.16 6.35 3.37
C ALA A 150 17.85 5.37 4.34
N PHE A 151 17.18 4.29 4.71
CA PHE A 151 17.72 3.23 5.56
C PHE A 151 18.96 2.56 4.94
N VAL A 152 18.88 2.18 3.66
CA VAL A 152 19.97 1.53 2.92
C VAL A 152 21.19 2.45 2.85
N ASN A 153 20.97 3.72 2.52
CA ASN A 153 22.04 4.72 2.42
C ASN A 153 22.70 4.97 3.78
N ALA A 154 21.90 5.16 4.83
CA ALA A 154 22.40 5.36 6.19
C ALA A 154 23.20 4.15 6.68
N THR A 155 22.68 2.93 6.48
CA THR A 155 23.37 1.70 6.89
C THR A 155 24.71 1.54 6.16
N ASN A 156 24.77 1.85 4.86
CA ASN A 156 26.01 1.80 4.08
C ASN A 156 27.04 2.86 4.53
N ALA A 157 26.59 4.05 4.92
CA ALA A 157 27.45 5.10 5.46
C ALA A 157 28.01 4.72 6.83
N VAL A 158 27.16 4.14 7.68
CA VAL A 158 27.44 3.77 9.07
C VAL A 158 28.29 2.50 9.19
N ARG A 159 28.26 1.57 8.23
CA ARG A 159 29.19 0.42 8.19
C ARG A 159 30.68 0.83 8.27
N LYS A 160 30.98 2.12 8.06
CA LYS A 160 32.31 2.72 8.15
C LYS A 160 32.60 3.45 9.48
N ARG A 161 31.64 3.61 10.41
CA ARG A 161 31.74 4.39 11.66
C ARG A 161 30.90 3.76 12.78
N ILE A 162 31.53 3.30 13.87
CA ILE A 162 30.89 2.39 14.84
C ILE A 162 30.16 3.07 16.03
N PRO A 163 30.63 4.18 16.64
CA PRO A 163 29.85 4.77 17.73
C PRO A 163 28.70 5.61 17.15
N ASN A 164 27.44 5.18 17.34
CA ASN A 164 26.17 5.85 16.98
C ASN A 164 25.42 5.37 15.73
N ALA A 165 25.70 4.16 15.25
CA ALA A 165 25.02 3.58 14.09
C ALA A 165 23.49 3.73 14.09
N ASP A 166 22.82 3.29 15.16
CA ASP A 166 21.36 3.34 15.27
C ASP A 166 20.80 4.76 15.30
N ARG A 167 21.56 5.71 15.83
CA ARG A 167 21.15 7.11 15.88
C ARG A 167 21.18 7.74 14.50
N GLU A 168 22.26 7.53 13.73
CA GLU A 168 22.36 8.04 12.37
C GLU A 168 21.29 7.43 11.46
N ILE A 169 21.03 6.13 11.64
CA ILE A 169 19.93 5.43 10.96
C ILE A 169 18.59 6.08 11.32
N GLU A 170 18.29 6.29 12.61
CA GLU A 170 17.05 6.92 13.05
C GLU A 170 16.89 8.37 12.54
N GLU A 171 17.97 9.15 12.52
CA GLU A 171 17.94 10.52 11.96
C GLU A 171 17.59 10.50 10.46
N ALA A 172 18.08 9.50 9.71
CA ALA A 172 17.78 9.35 8.30
C ALA A 172 16.36 8.85 8.01
N VAL A 173 15.86 7.87 8.78
CA VAL A 173 14.52 7.28 8.53
C VAL A 173 13.41 8.02 9.28
N GLY A 174 13.75 8.81 10.30
CA GLY A 174 12.80 9.48 11.18
C GLY A 174 12.35 8.60 12.35
N LYS A 175 12.12 9.27 13.49
CA LYS A 175 11.79 8.64 14.76
C LYS A 175 10.43 7.90 14.74
N ALA A 176 10.41 6.62 15.12
CA ALA A 176 9.22 5.77 15.20
C ALA A 176 9.26 4.88 16.47
N GLU A 177 8.87 5.39 17.63
CA GLU A 177 8.94 4.62 18.89
C GLU A 177 7.59 3.95 19.24
N PRO A 178 7.61 2.76 19.88
CA PRO A 178 6.40 2.15 20.44
C PRO A 178 5.87 2.98 21.63
N PRO A 179 4.56 2.89 21.93
CA PRO A 179 3.99 3.47 23.14
C PRO A 179 4.60 2.80 24.38
N ASN A 180 5.11 3.58 25.32
CA ASN A 180 5.66 3.08 26.59
C ASN A 180 4.87 3.64 27.78
N ILE A 181 4.86 2.90 28.91
CA ILE A 181 4.21 3.27 30.19
C ILE A 181 4.60 4.68 30.68
N ASN A 182 5.82 5.15 30.38
CA ASN A 182 6.34 6.46 30.79
C ASN A 182 6.25 7.55 29.70
N VAL A 183 5.68 7.26 28.54
CA VAL A 183 5.48 8.27 27.49
C VAL A 183 4.10 8.86 27.71
N ALA A 184 4.06 9.92 28.53
CA ALA A 184 2.97 10.88 28.51
C ALA A 184 2.66 11.18 27.05
N SER A 185 1.42 10.93 26.64
CA SER A 185 0.93 11.00 25.26
C SER A 185 1.50 12.21 24.53
N SER A 186 2.60 12.04 23.78
CA SER A 186 3.01 13.06 22.83
C SER A 186 1.99 12.96 21.71
N THR A 187 0.98 13.83 21.74
CA THR A 187 -0.03 13.93 20.71
C THR A 187 0.71 14.06 19.38
N LYS A 188 0.71 12.99 18.56
CA LYS A 188 1.34 13.04 17.24
C LYS A 188 0.70 14.23 16.50
N PRO A 189 1.47 15.09 15.81
CA PRO A 189 0.90 16.21 15.06
C PRO A 189 -0.23 15.70 14.15
N LYS A 190 -1.36 16.40 14.08
CA LYS A 190 -2.55 15.97 13.32
C LYS A 190 -2.22 15.59 11.87
N GLU A 191 -1.31 16.34 11.26
CA GLU A 191 -0.77 16.10 9.92
C GLU A 191 -0.09 14.73 9.79
N ARG A 192 0.75 14.34 10.78
CA ARG A 192 1.43 13.04 10.76
C ARG A 192 0.45 11.87 10.89
N VAL A 193 -0.58 12.02 11.72
CA VAL A 193 -1.65 11.01 11.85
C VAL A 193 -2.39 10.87 10.52
N PHE A 194 -2.66 12.00 9.86
CA PHE A 194 -3.33 12.03 8.57
C PHE A 194 -2.48 11.39 7.46
N LEU A 195 -1.19 11.72 7.35
CA LEU A 195 -0.27 11.10 6.41
C LEU A 195 -0.16 9.59 6.61
N GLN A 196 -0.08 9.14 7.86
CA GLN A 196 -0.08 7.70 8.18
C GLN A 196 -1.39 7.04 7.75
N THR A 197 -2.53 7.73 7.92
CA THR A 197 -3.84 7.25 7.44
C THR A 197 -3.86 7.10 5.92
N LEU A 198 -3.35 8.09 5.19
CA LEU A 198 -3.25 8.03 3.72
C LEU A 198 -2.32 6.93 3.23
N GLN A 199 -1.15 6.76 3.87
CA GLN A 199 -0.20 5.69 3.53
C GLN A 199 -0.85 4.31 3.68
N ARG A 200 -1.59 4.08 4.76
CA ARG A 200 -2.32 2.82 4.96
C ARG A 200 -3.39 2.63 3.89
N GLU A 201 -4.22 3.63 3.67
CA GLU A 201 -5.30 3.57 2.68
C GLU A 201 -4.77 3.28 1.27
N ILE A 202 -3.72 3.97 0.84
CA ILE A 202 -3.19 3.82 -0.52
C ILE A 202 -2.30 2.58 -0.65
N TYR A 203 -1.32 2.39 0.24
CA TYR A 203 -0.31 1.33 0.09
C TYR A 203 -0.74 -0.03 0.67
N GLU A 204 -1.58 -0.04 1.71
CA GLU A 204 -2.00 -1.29 2.36
C GLU A 204 -3.43 -1.71 1.97
N GLN A 205 -4.25 -0.83 1.41
CA GLN A 205 -5.62 -1.17 0.97
C GLN A 205 -5.76 -1.10 -0.56
N TYR A 206 -5.69 0.09 -1.16
CA TYR A 206 -5.99 0.25 -2.59
C TYR A 206 -4.99 -0.46 -3.50
N ARG A 207 -3.69 -0.27 -3.28
CA ARG A 207 -2.64 -0.89 -4.12
C ARG A 207 -2.73 -2.41 -4.13
N PRO A 208 -2.71 -3.14 -2.99
CA PRO A 208 -2.77 -4.60 -3.02
C PRO A 208 -4.10 -5.12 -3.55
N ALA A 209 -5.24 -4.48 -3.22
CA ALA A 209 -6.54 -4.90 -3.74
C ALA A 209 -6.62 -4.78 -5.27
N PHE A 210 -6.11 -3.68 -5.82
CA PHE A 210 -6.04 -3.48 -7.26
C PHE A 210 -5.08 -4.46 -7.93
N SER A 211 -3.89 -4.66 -7.35
CA SER A 211 -2.90 -5.62 -7.87
C SER A 211 -3.44 -7.04 -7.88
N GLU A 212 -4.17 -7.46 -6.83
CA GLU A 212 -4.82 -8.78 -6.79
C GLU A 212 -5.78 -8.95 -7.98
N VAL A 213 -6.64 -7.96 -8.25
CA VAL A 213 -7.56 -8.00 -9.40
C VAL A 213 -6.79 -8.05 -10.72
N ALA A 214 -5.78 -7.20 -10.90
CA ALA A 214 -5.00 -7.13 -12.13
C ALA A 214 -4.27 -8.46 -12.42
N THR A 215 -3.61 -9.04 -11.42
CA THR A 215 -2.93 -10.34 -11.51
C THR A 215 -3.92 -11.46 -11.82
N LEU A 216 -5.07 -11.50 -11.14
CA LEU A 216 -6.08 -12.53 -11.41
C LEU A 216 -6.60 -12.49 -12.86
N LEU A 217 -6.78 -11.30 -13.43
CA LEU A 217 -7.19 -11.18 -14.84
C LEU A 217 -6.10 -11.66 -15.79
N ASP A 218 -4.85 -11.26 -15.56
CA ASP A 218 -3.71 -11.60 -16.43
C ASP A 218 -3.41 -13.11 -16.40
N GLU A 219 -3.25 -13.70 -15.21
CA GLU A 219 -2.90 -15.12 -15.04
C GLU A 219 -3.97 -16.08 -15.57
N ASN A 220 -5.23 -15.63 -15.70
CA ASN A 220 -6.34 -16.45 -16.16
C ASN A 220 -6.77 -16.14 -17.59
N GLY A 221 -5.97 -15.34 -18.33
CA GLY A 221 -6.26 -14.98 -19.72
C GLY A 221 -7.57 -14.21 -19.88
N LEU A 222 -7.99 -13.46 -18.84
CA LEU A 222 -9.22 -12.66 -18.82
C LEU A 222 -8.96 -11.22 -19.25
N ARG A 223 -7.99 -11.04 -20.14
CA ARG A 223 -7.64 -9.77 -20.77
C ARG A 223 -8.34 -9.64 -22.12
N ARG A 224 -8.63 -8.41 -22.52
CA ARG A 224 -9.31 -8.08 -23.77
C ARG A 224 -8.27 -7.70 -24.83
N PRO A 225 -8.18 -8.42 -25.98
CA PRO A 225 -7.16 -8.16 -27.00
C PRO A 225 -7.15 -6.71 -27.51
N GLU A 226 -8.32 -6.09 -27.63
CA GLU A 226 -8.46 -4.70 -28.07
C GLU A 226 -7.93 -3.68 -27.05
N LEU A 227 -7.64 -4.10 -25.82
CA LEU A 227 -7.13 -3.26 -24.73
C LEU A 227 -5.65 -3.52 -24.41
N GLU A 228 -5.00 -4.44 -25.12
CA GLU A 228 -3.64 -4.90 -24.82
C GLU A 228 -2.61 -3.76 -24.79
N SER A 229 -2.76 -2.78 -25.68
CA SER A 229 -1.86 -1.62 -25.81
C SER A 229 -1.87 -0.67 -24.61
N MET A 230 -2.87 -0.74 -23.73
CA MET A 230 -3.03 0.21 -22.61
C MET A 230 -2.25 -0.17 -21.35
N GLY A 231 -1.71 -1.38 -21.32
CA GLY A 231 -1.04 -1.95 -20.17
C GLY A 231 -1.99 -2.44 -19.07
N LEU A 232 -1.46 -3.34 -18.25
CA LEU A 232 -2.25 -4.11 -17.27
C LEU A 232 -3.00 -3.22 -16.27
N ALA A 233 -2.39 -2.15 -15.78
CA ALA A 233 -3.01 -1.28 -14.79
C ALA A 233 -4.22 -0.52 -15.35
N ASN A 234 -4.12 0.04 -16.56
CA ASN A 234 -5.25 0.74 -17.18
C ASN A 234 -6.36 -0.24 -17.58
N GLU A 235 -6.00 -1.43 -18.05
CA GLU A 235 -6.96 -2.48 -18.37
C GLU A 235 -7.74 -2.97 -17.14
N ALA A 236 -7.04 -3.25 -16.03
CA ALA A 236 -7.68 -3.62 -14.76
C ALA A 236 -8.60 -2.50 -14.23
N ASN A 237 -8.22 -1.23 -14.42
CA ASN A 237 -9.08 -0.10 -14.13
C ASN A 237 -10.36 -0.10 -15.00
N ARG A 238 -10.26 -0.45 -16.29
CA ARG A 238 -11.44 -0.57 -17.16
C ARG A 238 -12.34 -1.74 -16.75
N PHE A 239 -11.78 -2.87 -16.35
CA PHE A 239 -12.54 -3.97 -15.76
C PHE A 239 -13.28 -3.52 -14.48
N LEU A 240 -12.61 -2.85 -13.55
CA LEU A 240 -13.25 -2.34 -12.33
C LEU A 240 -14.32 -1.28 -12.65
N ASN A 241 -14.14 -0.48 -13.70
CA ASN A 241 -15.19 0.42 -14.20
C ASN A 241 -16.39 -0.35 -14.75
N TYR A 242 -16.16 -1.43 -15.49
CA TYR A 242 -17.22 -2.32 -15.96
C TYR A 242 -18.02 -2.87 -14.78
N VAL A 243 -17.35 -3.48 -13.79
CA VAL A 243 -17.99 -3.97 -12.55
C VAL A 243 -18.79 -2.85 -11.87
N ARG A 244 -18.22 -1.64 -11.78
CA ARG A 244 -18.91 -0.48 -11.20
C ARG A 244 -20.21 -0.15 -11.93
N LEU A 245 -20.22 -0.24 -13.25
CA LEU A 245 -21.34 0.19 -14.08
C LEU A 245 -22.42 -0.90 -14.25
N THR A 246 -22.04 -2.17 -14.17
CA THR A 246 -22.98 -3.29 -14.37
C THR A 246 -23.50 -3.89 -13.07
N HIS A 247 -22.65 -4.01 -12.04
CA HIS A 247 -22.99 -4.74 -10.81
C HIS A 247 -23.17 -3.84 -9.58
N VAL A 248 -22.47 -2.70 -9.54
CA VAL A 248 -22.49 -1.80 -8.37
C VAL A 248 -23.43 -0.62 -8.62
N ILE A 249 -24.73 -0.92 -8.72
CA ILE A 249 -25.75 0.12 -8.97
C ILE A 249 -26.15 0.77 -7.64
N GLY A 250 -26.05 2.10 -7.58
CA GLY A 250 -26.28 2.86 -6.34
C GLY A 250 -25.18 2.68 -5.29
N ASP A 251 -25.39 3.28 -4.11
CA ASP A 251 -24.42 3.20 -3.02
C ASP A 251 -24.64 1.97 -2.11
N GLU A 252 -25.87 1.49 -2.00
CA GLU A 252 -26.21 0.31 -1.20
C GLU A 252 -25.43 -0.94 -1.65
N ALA A 253 -25.27 -1.14 -2.96
CA ALA A 253 -24.62 -2.33 -3.51
C ALA A 253 -23.19 -2.54 -3.00
N TRP A 254 -22.39 -1.47 -2.87
CA TRP A 254 -21.02 -1.61 -2.35
C TRP A 254 -20.94 -1.46 -0.83
N GLN A 255 -21.85 -0.68 -0.22
CA GLN A 255 -21.88 -0.49 1.23
C GLN A 255 -22.29 -1.77 1.97
N ALA A 256 -23.28 -2.48 1.43
CA ALA A 256 -23.79 -3.72 2.00
C ALA A 256 -22.99 -4.97 1.59
N ALA A 257 -22.06 -4.85 0.65
CA ALA A 257 -21.26 -5.99 0.21
C ALA A 257 -20.42 -6.55 1.37
N PRO A 258 -20.40 -7.88 1.59
CA PRO A 258 -19.58 -8.46 2.64
C PRO A 258 -18.09 -8.33 2.30
N LEU A 259 -17.25 -8.23 3.32
CA LEU A 259 -15.82 -8.52 3.17
C LEU A 259 -15.67 -10.01 2.84
N ARG A 260 -14.76 -10.33 1.94
CA ARG A 260 -14.58 -11.70 1.42
C ARG A 260 -13.15 -12.17 1.63
N GLY A 261 -12.99 -13.46 1.90
CA GLY A 261 -11.67 -14.11 1.93
C GLY A 261 -11.05 -14.18 0.53
N ALA A 262 -9.74 -14.44 0.45
CA ALA A 262 -9.01 -14.48 -0.83
C ALA A 262 -9.61 -15.48 -1.85
N VAL A 263 -10.08 -16.64 -1.38
CA VAL A 263 -10.71 -17.68 -2.23
C VAL A 263 -12.02 -17.18 -2.85
N GLU A 264 -12.88 -16.55 -2.03
CA GLU A 264 -14.17 -16.03 -2.47
C GLU A 264 -13.99 -14.81 -3.40
N ARG A 265 -13.04 -13.92 -3.09
CA ARG A 265 -12.67 -12.80 -3.97
C ARG A 265 -12.19 -13.31 -5.32
N LYS A 266 -11.28 -14.28 -5.33
CA LYS A 266 -10.79 -14.91 -6.55
C LYS A 266 -11.94 -15.48 -7.39
N ALA A 267 -12.83 -16.26 -6.78
CA ALA A 267 -13.99 -16.82 -7.49
C ALA A 267 -14.87 -15.74 -8.13
N LEU A 268 -15.17 -14.66 -7.38
CA LEU A 268 -15.99 -13.55 -7.86
C LEU A 268 -15.30 -12.76 -8.99
N VAL A 269 -14.02 -12.41 -8.82
CA VAL A 269 -13.23 -11.69 -9.83
C VAL A 269 -13.16 -12.49 -11.13
N LEU A 270 -12.89 -13.79 -11.06
CA LEU A 270 -12.83 -14.64 -12.26
C LEU A 270 -14.20 -14.80 -12.94
N SER A 271 -15.28 -14.88 -12.17
CA SER A 271 -16.64 -14.90 -12.72
C SER A 271 -16.95 -13.63 -13.50
N LEU A 272 -16.71 -12.47 -12.89
CA LEU A 272 -16.95 -11.16 -13.50
C LEU A 272 -15.97 -10.88 -14.66
N GLY A 273 -14.72 -11.35 -14.58
CA GLY A 273 -13.74 -11.23 -15.65
C GLY A 273 -14.17 -12.01 -16.90
N LYS A 274 -14.71 -13.22 -16.75
CA LYS A 274 -15.28 -13.99 -17.86
C LYS A 274 -16.48 -13.27 -18.48
N GLU A 275 -17.37 -12.73 -17.65
CA GLU A 275 -18.49 -11.92 -18.12
C GLU A 275 -17.99 -10.71 -18.93
N TRP A 276 -17.00 -9.99 -18.41
CA TRP A 276 -16.43 -8.82 -19.05
C TRP A 276 -15.78 -9.13 -20.39
N VAL A 277 -14.99 -10.20 -20.51
CA VAL A 277 -14.36 -10.59 -21.79
C VAL A 277 -15.41 -11.00 -22.84
N LEU A 278 -16.49 -11.66 -22.42
CA LEU A 278 -17.58 -12.08 -23.31
C LEU A 278 -18.57 -10.96 -23.63
N ALA A 279 -18.56 -9.85 -22.87
CA ALA A 279 -19.48 -8.75 -23.08
C ALA A 279 -19.23 -8.07 -24.43
N LYS A 280 -20.30 -7.97 -25.25
CA LYS A 280 -20.29 -7.23 -26.52
C LYS A 280 -19.86 -5.77 -26.34
N ASN A 281 -20.27 -5.16 -25.24
CA ASN A 281 -19.88 -3.81 -24.86
C ASN A 281 -19.01 -3.87 -23.61
N SER A 282 -17.74 -3.51 -23.75
CA SER A 282 -16.76 -3.46 -22.65
C SER A 282 -16.98 -2.30 -21.68
N LEU A 283 -17.87 -1.35 -22.04
CA LEU A 283 -18.07 -0.06 -21.38
C LEU A 283 -16.80 0.81 -21.33
N VAL A 284 -15.84 0.50 -22.22
CA VAL A 284 -14.66 1.34 -22.45
C VAL A 284 -15.01 2.35 -23.54
N PRO A 285 -14.79 3.66 -23.33
CA PRO A 285 -14.98 4.67 -24.36
C PRO A 285 -14.09 4.39 -25.59
N GLU A 286 -14.62 4.59 -26.80
CA GLU A 286 -13.88 4.36 -28.05
C GLU A 286 -12.59 5.19 -28.14
N ASN A 287 -12.59 6.40 -27.58
CA ASN A 287 -11.46 7.31 -27.56
C ASN A 287 -10.59 7.20 -26.29
N PHE A 288 -10.71 6.11 -25.52
CA PHE A 288 -9.97 5.98 -24.27
C PHE A 288 -8.44 5.91 -24.47
N ASN A 289 -7.97 5.34 -25.59
CA ASN A 289 -6.54 5.38 -25.95
C ASN A 289 -6.05 6.83 -26.15
N GLU A 290 -6.84 7.66 -26.84
CA GLU A 290 -6.51 9.08 -27.05
C GLU A 290 -6.47 9.86 -25.73
N TRP A 291 -7.29 9.46 -24.75
CA TRP A 291 -7.26 10.03 -23.40
C TRP A 291 -5.96 9.69 -22.69
N LEU A 292 -5.52 8.43 -22.73
CA LEU A 292 -4.25 8.01 -22.15
C LEU A 292 -3.06 8.70 -22.83
N ASP A 293 -3.07 8.80 -24.16
CA ASP A 293 -2.05 9.52 -24.92
C ASP A 293 -1.99 11.00 -24.53
N THR A 294 -3.15 11.62 -24.29
CA THR A 294 -3.24 13.02 -23.89
C THR A 294 -2.71 13.25 -22.48
N VAL A 295 -3.03 12.36 -21.55
CA VAL A 295 -2.46 12.38 -20.19
C VAL A 295 -0.94 12.18 -20.26
N SER A 296 -0.47 11.18 -20.99
CA SER A 296 0.96 10.86 -21.13
C SER A 296 1.75 12.00 -21.76
N ARG A 297 1.24 12.59 -22.86
CA ARG A 297 1.88 13.71 -23.55
C ARG A 297 1.99 14.96 -22.68
N THR A 298 1.00 15.22 -21.83
CA THR A 298 0.92 16.45 -21.03
C THR A 298 1.64 16.31 -19.69
N PHE A 299 1.53 15.15 -19.04
CA PHE A 299 1.95 14.95 -17.66
C PHE A 299 3.07 13.92 -17.50
N GLY A 300 3.41 13.18 -18.55
CA GLY A 300 4.35 12.06 -18.51
C GLY A 300 5.77 12.45 -18.10
N THR A 301 6.20 13.67 -18.40
CA THR A 301 7.54 14.18 -18.02
C THR A 301 7.46 15.54 -17.37
N ALA A 302 8.50 15.90 -16.60
CA ALA A 302 8.58 17.23 -16.00
C ALA A 302 8.71 18.32 -17.08
N GLU A 303 9.38 18.01 -18.19
CA GLU A 303 9.62 18.92 -19.31
C GLU A 303 8.33 19.20 -20.09
N SER A 304 7.56 18.16 -20.41
CA SER A 304 6.27 18.31 -21.10
C SER A 304 5.30 19.16 -20.28
N LEU A 305 5.17 18.85 -18.99
CA LEU A 305 4.30 19.61 -18.10
C LEU A 305 4.79 21.05 -17.90
N LYS A 306 6.11 21.28 -17.85
CA LYS A 306 6.66 22.63 -17.84
C LYS A 306 6.37 23.39 -19.12
N ALA A 307 6.32 22.74 -20.28
CA ALA A 307 5.99 23.38 -21.55
C ALA A 307 4.47 23.59 -21.74
N ALA A 308 3.64 22.80 -21.03
CA ALA A 308 2.21 22.76 -21.25
C ALA A 308 1.49 24.09 -20.98
N GLY A 309 0.66 24.52 -21.93
CA GLY A 309 -0.25 25.63 -21.81
C GLY A 309 -1.55 25.29 -21.08
N LYS A 310 -2.43 26.29 -20.92
CA LYS A 310 -3.73 26.12 -20.24
C LYS A 310 -4.60 25.06 -20.92
N ASP A 311 -4.65 25.09 -22.24
CA ASP A 311 -5.50 24.17 -23.02
C ASP A 311 -5.01 22.73 -22.90
N GLU A 312 -3.70 22.49 -23.02
CA GLU A 312 -3.09 21.17 -22.89
C GLU A 312 -3.33 20.57 -21.50
N ILE A 313 -3.07 21.35 -20.44
CA ILE A 313 -3.37 20.93 -19.06
C ILE A 313 -4.85 20.59 -18.90
N THR A 314 -5.74 21.42 -19.45
CA THR A 314 -7.18 21.21 -19.30
C THR A 314 -7.65 19.96 -20.03
N GLN A 315 -7.18 19.75 -21.27
CA GLN A 315 -7.50 18.54 -22.03
C GLN A 315 -6.99 17.29 -21.33
N GLY A 316 -5.74 17.31 -20.83
CA GLY A 316 -5.20 16.21 -20.04
C GLY A 316 -5.99 15.92 -18.78
N LEU A 317 -6.42 16.94 -18.03
CA LEU A 317 -7.25 16.74 -16.85
C LEU A 317 -8.65 16.21 -17.22
N LEU A 318 -9.25 16.69 -18.30
CA LEU A 318 -10.56 16.21 -18.79
C LEU A 318 -10.53 14.74 -19.26
N SER A 319 -9.36 14.23 -19.65
CA SER A 319 -9.14 12.81 -19.93
C SER A 319 -9.19 11.91 -18.68
N LEU A 320 -9.20 12.49 -17.48
CA LEU A 320 -9.38 11.77 -16.22
C LEU A 320 -10.86 11.71 -15.83
N HIS A 321 -11.30 10.54 -15.36
CA HIS A 321 -12.69 10.36 -15.01
C HIS A 321 -13.09 11.21 -13.78
N ALA A 322 -12.29 11.18 -12.71
CA ALA A 322 -12.55 11.90 -11.47
C ALA A 322 -12.57 13.42 -11.64
N PHE A 323 -11.82 13.95 -12.62
CA PHE A 323 -11.86 15.38 -12.94
C PHE A 323 -13.06 15.71 -13.82
N SER A 324 -13.37 14.90 -14.84
CA SER A 324 -14.56 15.12 -15.66
C SER A 324 -15.87 15.03 -14.85
N GLU A 325 -15.94 14.22 -13.80
CA GLU A 325 -17.09 14.20 -12.87
C GLU A 325 -17.38 15.56 -12.20
N GLN A 326 -16.43 16.50 -12.18
CA GLN A 326 -16.66 17.87 -11.70
C GLN A 326 -17.68 18.64 -12.54
N LEU A 327 -17.98 18.19 -13.77
CA LEU A 327 -18.97 18.81 -14.65
C LEU A 327 -20.36 18.90 -14.02
N ARG A 328 -20.70 17.99 -13.09
CA ARG A 328 -22.00 18.00 -12.38
C ARG A 328 -22.16 19.21 -11.45
N PHE A 329 -21.05 19.88 -11.14
CA PHE A 329 -20.99 21.06 -10.28
C PHE A 329 -20.73 22.36 -11.06
N VAL A 330 -20.81 22.31 -12.40
CA VAL A 330 -20.60 23.47 -13.27
C VAL A 330 -21.82 23.67 -14.17
N LYS A 331 -22.44 24.86 -14.08
CA LYS A 331 -23.57 25.21 -14.94
C LYS A 331 -23.10 25.26 -16.40
N GLY A 332 -23.74 24.48 -17.27
CA GLY A 332 -23.32 24.30 -18.67
C GLY A 332 -22.33 23.17 -18.92
N GLY A 333 -22.05 22.34 -17.89
CA GLY A 333 -21.36 21.06 -18.03
C GLY A 333 -19.93 21.17 -18.55
N GLN A 334 -19.52 20.20 -19.38
CA GLN A 334 -18.15 20.03 -19.87
C GLN A 334 -17.62 21.27 -20.60
N LYS A 335 -18.46 21.99 -21.37
CA LYS A 335 -18.05 23.19 -22.12
C LYS A 335 -17.55 24.31 -21.19
N ASN A 336 -18.15 24.45 -20.02
CA ASN A 336 -17.87 25.54 -19.10
C ASN A 336 -16.85 25.16 -18.01
N LEU A 337 -16.57 23.86 -17.83
CA LEU A 337 -15.62 23.37 -16.83
C LEU A 337 -14.20 23.95 -17.01
N PRO A 338 -13.62 24.05 -18.22
CA PRO A 338 -12.33 24.73 -18.44
C PRO A 338 -12.31 26.18 -17.93
N GLY A 339 -13.34 26.96 -18.28
CA GLY A 339 -13.47 28.35 -17.86
C GLY A 339 -13.64 28.49 -16.35
N ASP A 340 -14.53 27.70 -15.72
CA ASP A 340 -14.70 27.68 -14.26
C ASP A 340 -13.43 27.23 -13.53
N PHE A 341 -12.70 26.26 -14.08
CA PHE A 341 -11.43 25.79 -13.53
C PHE A 341 -10.39 26.91 -13.49
N TRP A 342 -10.12 27.58 -14.61
CA TRP A 342 -9.12 28.65 -14.64
C TRP A 342 -9.54 29.88 -13.85
N ALA A 343 -10.82 30.27 -13.92
CA ALA A 343 -11.34 31.40 -13.15
C ALA A 343 -11.20 31.16 -11.62
N ARG A 344 -11.52 29.96 -11.13
CA ARG A 344 -11.36 29.61 -9.70
C ARG A 344 -9.91 29.50 -9.26
N ASN A 345 -8.99 29.38 -10.21
CA ASN A 345 -7.56 29.35 -9.97
C ASN A 345 -6.89 30.70 -10.27
N GLU A 346 -7.67 31.75 -10.46
CA GLU A 346 -7.20 33.12 -10.76
C GLU A 346 -6.29 33.14 -12.00
N ASP A 347 -6.54 32.26 -12.95
CA ASP A 347 -5.78 32.14 -14.20
C ASP A 347 -4.27 31.87 -14.00
N ARG A 348 -3.85 31.42 -12.80
CA ARG A 348 -2.47 31.17 -12.40
C ARG A 348 -1.92 29.86 -12.99
N LEU A 349 -1.58 29.88 -14.28
CA LEU A 349 -0.96 28.75 -14.98
C LEU A 349 0.28 28.22 -14.25
N ASP A 350 1.18 29.10 -13.81
CA ASP A 350 2.43 28.72 -13.14
C ASP A 350 2.20 27.95 -11.84
N HIS A 351 1.18 28.35 -11.08
CA HIS A 351 0.80 27.69 -9.84
C HIS A 351 0.27 26.28 -10.11
N VAL A 352 -0.69 26.14 -11.02
CA VAL A 352 -1.27 24.84 -11.40
C VAL A 352 -0.18 23.90 -11.94
N ARG A 353 0.64 24.40 -12.86
CA ARG A 353 1.73 23.65 -13.49
C ARG A 353 2.79 23.20 -12.49
N SER A 354 3.26 24.09 -11.62
CA SER A 354 4.26 23.75 -10.60
C SER A 354 3.70 22.78 -9.55
N SER A 355 2.41 22.88 -9.23
CA SER A 355 1.72 21.97 -8.30
C SER A 355 1.54 20.57 -8.89
N LEU A 356 1.09 20.46 -10.14
CA LEU A 356 1.01 19.19 -10.85
C LEU A 356 2.39 18.55 -11.06
N ASN A 357 3.40 19.35 -11.39
CA ASN A 357 4.78 18.87 -11.53
C ASN A 357 5.33 18.37 -10.20
N TYR A 358 5.02 19.07 -9.10
CA TYR A 358 5.35 18.60 -7.76
C TYR A 358 4.68 17.25 -7.47
N LEU A 359 3.36 17.11 -7.65
CA LEU A 359 2.65 15.84 -7.43
C LEU A 359 3.34 14.65 -8.14
N LEU A 360 3.58 14.81 -9.44
CA LEU A 360 4.02 13.73 -10.32
C LEU A 360 5.53 13.49 -10.26
N HIS A 361 6.32 14.54 -10.28
CA HIS A 361 7.77 14.49 -10.51
C HIS A 361 8.59 15.12 -9.38
N GLY A 362 7.94 15.58 -8.31
CA GLY A 362 8.60 16.09 -7.13
C GLY A 362 9.36 14.99 -6.35
N PRO A 363 10.34 15.39 -5.53
CA PRO A 363 11.08 14.45 -4.70
C PRO A 363 10.22 13.92 -3.53
N GLY A 364 10.71 12.90 -2.83
CA GLY A 364 10.08 12.37 -1.61
C GLY A 364 8.98 11.34 -1.83
N ASP A 365 8.22 11.06 -0.78
CA ASP A 365 7.07 10.16 -0.80
C ASP A 365 5.91 10.80 -1.59
N PHE A 366 5.28 10.01 -2.47
CA PHE A 366 4.09 10.45 -3.18
C PHE A 366 2.97 10.88 -2.23
N ILE A 367 2.82 10.20 -1.09
CA ILE A 367 1.73 10.51 -0.15
C ILE A 367 1.87 11.90 0.48
N GLU A 368 3.10 12.35 0.73
CA GLU A 368 3.37 13.72 1.20
C GLU A 368 2.97 14.74 0.13
N ARG A 369 3.37 14.50 -1.12
CA ARG A 369 3.03 15.40 -2.23
C ARG A 369 1.54 15.42 -2.53
N PHE A 370 0.90 14.27 -2.41
CA PHE A 370 -0.53 14.08 -2.54
C PHE A 370 -1.28 14.84 -1.46
N HIS A 371 -0.86 14.74 -0.20
CA HIS A 371 -1.39 15.55 0.90
C HIS A 371 -1.29 17.05 0.60
N ASP A 372 -0.11 17.52 0.20
CA ASP A 372 0.11 18.94 -0.03
C ASP A 372 -0.78 19.51 -1.13
N ILE A 373 -0.99 18.75 -2.19
CA ILE A 373 -1.88 19.15 -3.29
C ILE A 373 -3.35 19.26 -2.86
N LEU A 374 -3.76 18.48 -1.87
CA LEU A 374 -5.12 18.52 -1.35
C LEU A 374 -5.32 19.60 -0.28
N TYR A 375 -4.30 19.88 0.52
CA TYR A 375 -4.46 20.63 1.77
C TYR A 375 -3.49 21.80 1.95
N HIS A 376 -2.28 21.74 1.39
CA HIS A 376 -1.28 22.78 1.62
C HIS A 376 -1.59 24.04 0.76
N PRO A 377 -1.74 25.24 1.36
CA PRO A 377 -2.15 26.45 0.63
C PRO A 377 -1.25 26.82 -0.55
N SER A 378 0.05 26.52 -0.47
CA SER A 378 1.01 26.82 -1.54
C SER A 378 0.99 25.83 -2.71
N ARG A 379 0.20 24.76 -2.63
CA ARG A 379 0.14 23.68 -3.64
C ARG A 379 -1.29 23.40 -4.09
N ARG A 380 -2.27 23.58 -3.20
CA ARG A 380 -3.67 23.36 -3.50
C ARG A 380 -4.16 24.29 -4.61
N PHE A 381 -5.02 23.76 -5.47
CA PHE A 381 -5.72 24.51 -6.50
C PHE A 381 -7.15 23.96 -6.66
N ALA A 382 -8.05 24.76 -7.22
CA ALA A 382 -9.48 24.47 -7.27
C ALA A 382 -9.83 23.35 -8.27
N ARG A 383 -10.94 22.66 -8.01
CA ARG A 383 -11.50 21.54 -8.82
C ARG A 383 -10.57 20.34 -9.02
N PHE A 384 -9.52 20.22 -8.21
CA PHE A 384 -8.64 19.06 -8.21
C PHE A 384 -8.67 18.39 -6.84
N GLY A 385 -9.42 17.30 -6.75
CA GLY A 385 -9.71 16.61 -5.49
C GLY A 385 -8.93 15.31 -5.33
N TYR A 386 -9.21 14.59 -4.25
CA TYR A 386 -8.56 13.32 -3.86
C TYR A 386 -8.44 12.34 -5.04
N PHE A 387 -9.56 11.99 -5.66
CA PHE A 387 -9.56 11.03 -6.76
C PHE A 387 -9.01 11.61 -8.07
N SER A 388 -9.04 12.93 -8.28
CA SER A 388 -8.38 13.54 -9.44
C SER A 388 -6.87 13.40 -9.32
N ALA A 389 -6.31 13.65 -8.13
CA ALA A 389 -4.88 13.51 -7.86
C ALA A 389 -4.43 12.05 -7.92
N LEU A 390 -5.23 11.13 -7.37
CA LEU A 390 -4.89 9.71 -7.32
C LEU A 390 -4.99 9.05 -8.70
N GLU A 391 -6.03 9.37 -9.47
CA GLU A 391 -6.19 8.89 -10.84
C GLU A 391 -5.09 9.45 -11.74
N LEU A 392 -4.81 10.76 -11.68
CA LEU A 392 -3.73 11.36 -12.47
C LEU A 392 -2.39 10.68 -12.17
N TYR A 393 -2.03 10.57 -10.88
CA TYR A 393 -0.76 9.97 -10.50
C TYR A 393 -0.69 8.51 -10.96
N GLY A 394 -1.74 7.72 -10.73
CA GLY A 394 -1.73 6.31 -11.10
C GLY A 394 -1.86 6.03 -12.60
N THR A 395 -2.40 6.95 -13.39
CA THR A 395 -2.37 6.87 -14.85
C THR A 395 -0.97 7.17 -15.39
N VAL A 396 -0.25 8.12 -14.79
CA VAL A 396 1.11 8.50 -15.23
C VAL A 396 2.19 7.56 -14.68
N LYS A 397 2.03 7.09 -13.43
CA LYS A 397 2.99 6.27 -12.67
C LYS A 397 2.32 5.03 -12.06
N PRO A 398 1.78 4.12 -12.88
CA PRO A 398 1.03 2.95 -12.43
C PRO A 398 1.86 2.01 -11.53
N GLU A 399 3.19 2.04 -11.62
CA GLU A 399 4.11 1.28 -10.78
C GLU A 399 4.12 1.76 -9.31
N GLY A 400 3.89 3.05 -9.08
CA GLY A 400 3.87 3.66 -7.76
C GLY A 400 2.51 3.55 -7.06
N CYS A 401 1.43 3.76 -7.82
CA CYS A 401 0.05 3.62 -7.36
C CYS A 401 -0.83 3.29 -8.57
N PRO A 402 -1.79 2.37 -8.47
CA PRO A 402 -2.73 2.11 -9.56
C PRO A 402 -3.59 3.35 -9.87
N PRO A 403 -4.10 3.49 -11.12
CA PRO A 403 -5.03 4.55 -11.49
C PRO A 403 -6.36 4.35 -10.74
N MET A 404 -6.50 5.05 -9.61
CA MET A 404 -7.60 4.88 -8.67
C MET A 404 -8.50 6.11 -8.63
N ASN A 405 -9.79 5.89 -8.78
CA ASN A 405 -10.84 6.89 -8.58
C ASN A 405 -11.99 6.31 -7.74
N GLY A 406 -13.01 7.12 -7.45
CA GLY A 406 -14.12 6.70 -6.59
C GLY A 406 -14.93 5.52 -7.14
N ARG A 407 -14.94 5.32 -8.47
CA ARG A 407 -15.57 4.14 -9.08
C ARG A 407 -14.78 2.87 -8.78
N MET A 408 -13.46 2.93 -8.87
CA MET A 408 -12.59 1.79 -8.59
C MET A 408 -12.68 1.39 -7.12
N ALA A 409 -12.66 2.36 -6.21
CA ALA A 409 -12.80 2.12 -4.78
C ALA A 409 -14.12 1.40 -4.44
N LYS A 410 -15.23 1.83 -5.05
CA LYS A 410 -16.55 1.18 -4.88
C LYS A 410 -16.60 -0.22 -5.46
N ALA A 411 -16.01 -0.44 -6.64
CA ALA A 411 -15.91 -1.77 -7.25
C ALA A 411 -15.07 -2.73 -6.39
N LEU A 412 -13.90 -2.30 -5.90
CA LEU A 412 -13.08 -3.10 -4.99
C LEU A 412 -13.83 -3.42 -3.69
N ARG A 413 -14.53 -2.45 -3.09
CA ARG A 413 -15.32 -2.71 -1.89
C ARG A 413 -16.44 -3.72 -2.15
N TYR A 414 -17.11 -3.64 -3.31
CA TYR A 414 -18.11 -4.61 -3.75
C TYR A 414 -17.54 -6.01 -3.94
N LEU A 415 -16.32 -6.14 -4.49
CA LEU A 415 -15.61 -7.42 -4.64
C LEU A 415 -15.24 -8.05 -3.28
N GLY A 416 -15.33 -7.30 -2.18
CA GLY A 416 -15.12 -7.78 -0.82
C GLY A 416 -13.76 -7.46 -0.24
N PHE A 417 -13.04 -6.49 -0.83
CA PHE A 417 -11.82 -5.93 -0.23
C PHE A 417 -12.17 -4.96 0.90
N ASP A 418 -11.34 -4.92 1.95
CA ASP A 418 -11.43 -3.93 3.03
C ASP A 418 -10.77 -2.61 2.60
N VAL A 419 -11.46 -1.92 1.70
CA VAL A 419 -11.06 -0.61 1.18
C VAL A 419 -12.14 0.41 1.50
N LYS A 420 -11.78 1.66 1.76
CA LYS A 420 -12.78 2.72 1.90
C LYS A 420 -13.45 2.99 0.56
N GLY A 421 -14.77 2.79 0.50
CA GLY A 421 -15.58 3.29 -0.59
C GLY A 421 -15.74 4.81 -0.45
N ALA A 422 -15.47 5.52 -1.56
CA ALA A 422 -15.44 6.97 -1.70
C ALA A 422 -16.56 7.74 -0.99
#